data_AF-A0A448L6D2-F1
#
_entry.id   AF-A0A448L6D2-F1
#
_cell.length_a   1.000
_cell.length_b   1.000
_cell.length_c   1.000
_cell.angle_alpha   90.00
_cell.angle_beta   90.00
_cell.angle_gamma   90.00
#
_symmetry.space_group_name_H-M   'P 1'
#
loop_
_entity.id
_entity.type
_entity.pdbx_description
1 polymer ?
#
loop_
_entity_poly.entity_id
_entity_poly.type
_entity_poly.pdbx_seq_one_letter_code
_entity_poly.pdbx_strand_id
1 'polypeptide(L)'
;MNYFFEIAEHFIRIAYQEEEALLYNLLPSFQPFGCEAVEEDKLLFSLVINPNLKVVDKEKRHRIRVFDTGNGDTVVDRLPDGSYQYVIKDINKMPCALLICDKDFRNCQCALNGNLNMRSFGLNNVLMLIMAFAGSKRDTVLIHASLVRKHEYGYAFIAKSGTGKSTQVSLWLRYIEGCDLMNDDNPIIRIVDGMTYIYGSPWSGKTPCYRKVKARLGAITRIDRAPENSIERLSVVEAFASVFPSCSSMKWDEDIFNHICNIVGDIIAQTPVYTLHCRPDKAAAELCHQTISIK
;
A
#
# COMPACT_ATOMS: atom_id res chain seq x y z
N MET A 1 10.80 -22.78 7.84
CA MET A 1 9.60 -22.99 6.98
C MET A 1 9.42 -21.83 6.02
N ASN A 2 9.00 -22.06 4.78
CA ASN A 2 8.83 -21.02 3.74
C ASN A 2 7.37 -20.88 3.34
N TYR A 3 6.92 -19.63 3.16
CA TYR A 3 5.60 -19.27 2.66
C TYR A 3 5.76 -18.35 1.46
N PHE A 4 4.92 -18.56 0.45
CA PHE A 4 4.93 -17.80 -0.79
C PHE A 4 3.58 -17.12 -1.02
N PHE A 5 3.64 -15.88 -1.48
CA PHE A 5 2.45 -15.09 -1.78
C PHE A 5 2.60 -14.38 -3.11
N GLU A 6 1.49 -14.24 -3.82
CA GLU A 6 1.38 -13.44 -5.02
C GLU A 6 0.45 -12.24 -4.74
N ILE A 7 1.03 -11.05 -4.64
CA ILE A 7 0.33 -9.81 -4.32
C ILE A 7 0.49 -8.85 -5.48
N ALA A 8 -0.64 -8.48 -6.10
CA ALA A 8 -0.63 -7.66 -7.32
C ALA A 8 0.33 -8.22 -8.38
N GLU A 9 0.34 -9.53 -8.63
CA GLU A 9 1.22 -10.21 -9.60
C GLU A 9 2.73 -10.09 -9.28
N HIS A 10 3.09 -9.75 -8.03
CA HIS A 10 4.47 -9.88 -7.51
C HIS A 10 4.57 -11.08 -6.59
N PHE A 11 5.63 -11.87 -6.74
CA PHE A 11 5.90 -12.98 -5.83
C PHE A 11 6.78 -12.56 -4.67
N ILE A 12 6.41 -12.94 -3.45
CA ILE A 12 7.19 -12.68 -2.24
C ILE A 12 7.38 -13.96 -1.44
N ARG A 13 8.50 -14.04 -0.71
CA ARG A 13 8.80 -15.15 0.19
C ARG A 13 8.86 -14.65 1.64
N ILE A 14 8.21 -15.37 2.55
CA ILE A 14 8.39 -15.21 4.00
C ILE A 14 8.95 -16.52 4.55
N ALA A 15 10.13 -16.48 5.14
CA ALA A 15 10.83 -17.63 5.69
C ALA A 15 11.03 -17.44 7.19
N TYR A 16 10.99 -18.54 7.96
CA TYR A 16 11.44 -18.55 9.35
C TYR A 16 12.78 -19.28 9.46
N GLN A 17 13.73 -18.66 10.17
CA GLN A 17 15.04 -19.24 10.45
C GLN A 17 14.96 -20.41 11.46
N GLU A 18 14.01 -20.36 12.39
CA GLU A 18 13.71 -21.42 13.36
C GLU A 18 12.25 -21.90 13.16
N GLU A 19 11.88 -23.08 13.68
CA GLU A 19 10.50 -23.58 13.54
C GLU A 19 9.52 -22.66 14.28
N GLU A 20 8.70 -21.93 13.53
CA GLU A 20 7.55 -21.23 14.09
C GLU A 20 6.34 -21.43 13.16
N ALA A 21 5.39 -22.22 13.65
CA ALA A 21 4.34 -22.80 12.82
C ALA A 21 3.03 -22.01 12.85
N LEU A 22 3.04 -20.67 12.73
CA LEU A 22 1.79 -19.88 12.84
C LEU A 22 1.77 -18.57 12.03
N LEU A 23 2.33 -18.51 10.81
CA LEU A 23 2.33 -17.27 10.01
C LEU A 23 0.92 -16.68 9.80
N TYR A 24 -0.07 -17.52 9.52
CA TYR A 24 -1.45 -17.07 9.33
C TYR A 24 -2.13 -16.56 10.60
N ASN A 25 -1.63 -16.89 11.79
CA ASN A 25 -2.10 -16.26 13.03
C ASN A 25 -1.57 -14.82 13.16
N LEU A 26 -0.40 -14.54 12.57
CA LEU A 26 0.18 -13.20 12.52
C LEU A 26 -0.38 -12.40 11.33
N LEU A 27 -0.68 -13.05 10.21
CA LEU A 27 -1.07 -12.44 8.94
C LEU A 27 -2.29 -13.13 8.31
N PRO A 28 -3.46 -13.13 8.98
CA PRO A 28 -4.66 -13.74 8.41
C PRO A 28 -5.07 -13.07 7.08
N SER A 29 -4.77 -11.79 6.90
CA SER A 29 -5.08 -11.04 5.67
C SER A 29 -4.28 -11.50 4.44
N PHE A 30 -3.19 -12.23 4.62
CA PHE A 30 -2.36 -12.75 3.53
C PHE A 30 -2.86 -14.09 2.98
N GLN A 31 -3.78 -14.77 3.68
CA GLN A 31 -4.30 -16.08 3.27
C GLN A 31 -4.86 -16.13 1.84
N PRO A 32 -5.63 -15.14 1.35
CA PRO A 32 -6.14 -15.13 -0.03
C PRO A 32 -5.06 -14.96 -1.11
N PHE A 33 -3.83 -14.60 -0.71
CA PHE A 33 -2.73 -14.31 -1.62
C PHE A 33 -1.69 -15.43 -1.66
N GLY A 34 -1.88 -16.53 -0.90
CA GLY A 34 -0.98 -17.67 -0.92
C GLY A 34 -0.82 -18.26 -2.32
N CYS A 35 0.39 -18.69 -2.66
CA CYS A 35 0.68 -19.38 -3.91
C CYS A 35 1.71 -20.51 -3.71
N GLU A 36 1.95 -21.27 -4.77
CA GLU A 36 3.01 -22.28 -4.80
C GLU A 36 4.40 -21.64 -4.74
N ALA A 37 5.40 -22.45 -4.39
CA ALA A 37 6.78 -21.99 -4.37
C ALA A 37 7.23 -21.53 -5.77
N VAL A 38 7.98 -20.43 -5.79
CA VAL A 38 8.58 -19.89 -7.02
C VAL A 38 10.10 -19.80 -6.90
N GLU A 39 10.76 -19.75 -8.05
CA GLU A 39 12.20 -19.55 -8.15
C GLU A 39 12.63 -18.19 -7.58
N GLU A 40 13.86 -18.12 -7.05
CA GLU A 40 14.35 -16.95 -6.30
C GLU A 40 14.57 -15.69 -7.18
N ASP A 41 14.78 -15.88 -8.48
CA ASP A 41 14.89 -14.80 -9.47
C ASP A 41 13.55 -14.12 -9.79
N LYS A 42 12.43 -14.84 -9.59
CA LYS A 42 11.06 -14.33 -9.76
C LYS A 42 10.54 -13.53 -8.56
N LEU A 43 11.22 -13.63 -7.41
CA LEU A 43 10.81 -12.92 -6.21
C LEU A 43 11.05 -11.41 -6.34
N LEU A 44 10.04 -10.63 -5.98
CA LEU A 44 10.20 -9.20 -5.70
C LEU A 44 11.12 -9.03 -4.47
N PHE A 45 10.84 -9.78 -3.40
CA PHE A 45 11.68 -9.81 -2.21
C PHE A 45 11.50 -11.11 -1.40
N SER A 46 12.47 -11.34 -0.51
CA SER A 46 12.40 -12.34 0.54
C SER A 46 12.57 -11.68 1.91
N LEU A 47 11.68 -12.03 2.84
CA LEU A 47 11.79 -11.71 4.26
C LEU A 47 12.11 -12.96 5.08
N VAL A 48 13.21 -12.92 5.84
CA VAL A 48 13.56 -13.96 6.82
C VAL A 48 13.25 -13.47 8.23
N ILE A 49 12.34 -14.14 8.92
CA ILE A 49 12.07 -13.92 10.34
C ILE A 49 13.16 -14.62 11.16
N ASN A 50 14.00 -13.82 11.79
CA ASN A 50 15.15 -14.22 12.59
C ASN A 50 15.01 -13.64 14.01
N PRO A 51 14.65 -14.46 15.02
CA PRO A 51 14.46 -13.99 16.40
C PRO A 51 15.77 -13.49 17.04
N ASN A 52 16.92 -13.90 16.50
CA ASN A 52 18.23 -13.51 16.98
C ASN A 52 18.73 -12.21 16.35
N LEU A 53 18.01 -11.63 15.37
CA LEU A 53 18.38 -10.35 14.76
C LEU A 53 18.43 -9.24 15.81
N LYS A 54 19.56 -8.55 15.89
CA LYS A 54 19.76 -7.42 16.80
C LYS A 54 19.93 -6.13 16.01
N VAL A 55 19.59 -5.03 16.68
CA VAL A 55 19.85 -3.70 16.15
C VAL A 55 21.35 -3.51 15.93
N VAL A 56 21.73 -2.87 14.84
CA VAL A 56 23.12 -2.51 14.54
C VAL A 56 23.61 -1.48 15.55
N ASP A 57 24.87 -1.56 15.98
CA ASP A 57 25.47 -0.62 16.92
C ASP A 57 25.25 0.85 16.50
N LYS A 58 25.00 1.72 17.47
CA LYS A 58 24.71 3.16 17.20
C LYS A 58 25.82 3.85 16.42
N GLU A 59 27.08 3.51 16.67
CA GLU A 59 28.25 4.07 15.98
C GLU A 59 28.35 3.66 14.50
N LYS A 60 27.65 2.59 14.12
CA LYS A 60 27.69 2.02 12.76
C LYS A 60 26.46 2.39 11.93
N ARG A 61 25.58 3.26 12.43
CA ARG A 61 24.34 3.63 11.74
C ARG A 61 24.08 5.13 11.82
N HIS A 62 23.49 5.68 10.78
CA HIS A 62 23.12 7.09 10.71
C HIS A 62 21.60 7.25 10.76
N ARG A 63 21.08 7.92 11.79
CA ARG A 63 19.63 8.18 11.91
C ARG A 63 19.17 9.07 10.77
N ILE A 64 18.24 8.57 9.97
CA ILE A 64 17.56 9.38 8.95
C ILE A 64 16.44 10.17 9.61
N ARG A 65 15.46 9.46 10.22
CA ARG A 65 14.31 10.11 10.86
C ARG A 65 13.52 9.16 11.77
N VAL A 66 12.53 9.73 12.46
CA VAL A 66 11.43 9.03 13.09
C VAL A 66 10.14 9.53 12.44
N PHE A 67 9.31 8.62 11.93
CA PHE A 67 8.03 8.89 11.29
C PHE A 67 6.89 8.57 12.23
N ASP A 68 6.01 9.54 12.48
CA ASP A 68 4.70 9.25 13.04
C ASP A 68 3.81 8.69 11.93
N THR A 69 3.30 7.48 12.16
CA THR A 69 2.46 6.74 11.22
C THR A 69 0.97 6.81 11.59
N GLY A 70 0.62 7.57 12.64
CA GLY A 70 -0.72 7.68 13.22
C GLY A 70 -1.13 6.49 14.09
N ASN A 71 -0.47 5.34 13.93
CA ASN A 71 -0.65 4.14 14.75
C ASN A 71 0.65 3.72 15.47
N GLY A 72 1.67 4.59 15.48
CA GLY A 72 2.96 4.34 16.09
C GLY A 72 4.10 5.12 15.43
N ASP A 73 5.34 4.78 15.79
CA ASP A 73 6.53 5.39 15.22
C ASP A 73 7.34 4.39 14.39
N THR A 74 7.83 4.82 13.24
CA THR A 74 8.85 4.08 12.49
C THR A 74 10.16 4.85 12.54
N VAL A 75 11.17 4.24 13.16
CA VAL A 75 12.54 4.78 13.20
C VAL A 75 13.32 4.23 12.02
N VAL A 76 14.05 5.09 11.31
CA VAL A 76 14.83 4.68 10.13
C VAL A 76 16.28 5.12 10.28
N ASP A 77 17.20 4.18 10.12
CA ASP A 77 18.63 4.41 10.10
C ASP A 77 19.23 3.89 8.78
N ARG A 78 20.23 4.60 8.25
CA ARG A 78 21.08 4.17 7.13
C ARG A 78 22.31 3.43 7.67
N LEU A 79 22.69 2.35 7.02
CA LEU A 79 23.89 1.57 7.33
C LEU A 79 25.05 1.89 6.37
N PRO A 80 26.32 1.55 6.69
CA PRO A 80 27.49 2.02 5.96
C PRO A 80 27.59 1.47 4.52
N ASP A 81 27.04 0.29 4.28
CA ASP A 81 26.95 -0.37 2.97
C ASP A 81 25.76 0.14 2.12
N GLY A 82 25.03 1.13 2.62
CA GLY A 82 23.84 1.69 1.97
C GLY A 82 22.55 0.94 2.27
N SER A 83 22.59 -0.14 3.05
CA SER A 83 21.42 -0.85 3.53
C SER A 83 20.67 -0.05 4.61
N TYR A 84 19.51 -0.56 5.03
CA TYR A 84 18.62 0.13 5.96
C TYR A 84 18.31 -0.69 7.20
N GLN A 85 18.05 0.03 8.30
CA GLN A 85 17.44 -0.50 9.50
C GLN A 85 16.16 0.27 9.82
N TYR A 86 15.07 -0.46 10.06
CA TYR A 86 13.79 0.07 10.53
C TYR A 86 13.43 -0.51 11.89
N VAL A 87 12.98 0.34 12.82
CA VAL A 87 12.35 -0.11 14.07
C VAL A 87 10.90 0.38 14.08
N ILE A 88 9.97 -0.56 14.00
CA ILE A 88 8.53 -0.29 14.02
C ILE A 88 8.05 -0.34 15.46
N LYS A 89 7.42 0.74 15.92
CA LYS A 89 6.86 0.87 17.25
C LYS A 89 5.36 1.08 17.18
N ASP A 90 4.63 0.56 18.16
CA ASP A 90 3.20 0.82 18.29
C ASP A 90 2.91 2.22 18.87
N ILE A 91 1.62 2.52 19.08
CA ILE A 91 1.15 3.77 19.68
C ILE A 91 1.70 4.02 21.09
N ASN A 92 2.06 2.97 21.82
CA ASN A 92 2.68 3.04 23.15
C ASN A 92 4.21 3.14 23.08
N LYS A 93 4.77 3.35 21.86
CA LYS A 93 6.20 3.44 21.57
C LYS A 93 6.99 2.15 21.85
N MET A 94 6.29 1.02 21.97
CA MET A 94 6.91 -0.29 22.19
C MET A 94 7.43 -0.85 20.86
N PRO A 95 8.70 -1.31 20.79
CA PRO A 95 9.26 -1.86 19.56
C PRO A 95 8.60 -3.19 19.23
N CYS A 96 7.85 -3.24 18.15
CA CYS A 96 7.11 -4.40 17.66
C CYS A 96 7.90 -5.23 16.65
N ALA A 97 8.70 -4.56 15.80
CA ALA A 97 9.55 -5.23 14.82
C ALA A 97 10.84 -4.45 14.57
N LEU A 98 11.91 -5.20 14.30
CA LEU A 98 13.14 -4.72 13.69
C LEU A 98 13.19 -5.28 12.27
N LEU A 99 13.48 -4.45 11.28
CA LEU A 99 13.77 -4.85 9.91
C LEU A 99 15.18 -4.37 9.55
N ILE A 100 16.00 -5.25 8.97
CA ILE A 100 17.25 -4.91 8.28
C ILE A 100 17.13 -5.41 6.85
N CYS A 101 17.36 -4.53 5.88
CA CYS A 101 17.20 -4.87 4.46
C CYS A 101 18.26 -4.19 3.60
N ASP A 102 18.61 -4.83 2.49
CA ASP A 102 19.46 -4.20 1.48
C ASP A 102 18.83 -2.93 0.87
N LYS A 103 19.64 -2.17 0.11
CA LYS A 103 19.21 -0.90 -0.51
C LYS A 103 18.02 -1.04 -1.46
N ASP A 104 17.79 -2.25 -1.98
CA ASP A 104 16.77 -2.54 -2.99
C ASP A 104 15.56 -3.25 -2.37
N PHE A 105 15.54 -3.45 -1.04
CA PHE A 105 14.52 -4.17 -0.31
C PHE A 105 14.31 -5.62 -0.79
N ARG A 106 15.30 -6.22 -1.47
CA ARG A 106 15.20 -7.57 -2.04
C ARG A 106 15.44 -8.63 -0.97
N ASN A 107 16.49 -8.45 -0.17
CA ASN A 107 16.83 -9.36 0.93
C ASN A 107 16.59 -8.65 2.26
N CYS A 108 15.63 -9.16 3.02
CA CYS A 108 15.18 -8.57 4.27
C CYS A 108 15.28 -9.60 5.41
N GLN A 109 15.69 -9.14 6.59
CA GLN A 109 15.60 -9.89 7.84
C GLN A 109 14.75 -9.12 8.84
N CYS A 110 13.96 -9.83 9.64
CA CYS A 110 13.12 -9.22 10.65
C CYS A 110 13.15 -9.99 11.98
N ALA A 111 13.23 -9.26 13.09
CA ALA A 111 12.88 -9.77 14.42
C ALA A 111 11.55 -9.18 14.87
N LEU A 112 10.68 -10.02 15.45
CA LEU A 112 9.38 -9.63 15.99
C LEU A 112 9.42 -9.67 17.52
N ASN A 113 8.81 -8.70 18.17
CA ASN A 113 8.85 -8.53 19.62
C ASN A 113 7.44 -8.41 20.22
N GLY A 114 7.32 -8.83 21.48
CA GLY A 114 6.08 -8.67 22.26
C GLY A 114 5.07 -9.79 22.05
N ASN A 115 3.81 -9.51 22.38
CA ASN A 115 2.70 -10.46 22.27
C ASN A 115 2.22 -10.63 20.81
N LEU A 116 1.26 -11.54 20.59
CA LEU A 116 0.71 -11.84 19.26
C LEU A 116 0.30 -10.58 18.47
N ASN A 117 -0.39 -9.63 19.12
CA ASN A 117 -0.88 -8.41 18.48
C ASN A 117 0.27 -7.50 18.06
N MET A 118 1.28 -7.32 18.92
CA MET A 118 2.46 -6.53 18.59
C MET A 118 3.24 -7.15 17.43
N ARG A 119 3.42 -8.47 17.45
CA ARG A 119 4.13 -9.21 16.41
C ARG A 119 3.38 -9.14 15.07
N SER A 120 2.05 -9.30 15.08
CA SER A 120 1.19 -9.15 13.91
C SER A 120 1.27 -7.72 13.35
N PHE A 121 1.12 -6.71 14.21
CA PHE A 121 1.25 -5.30 13.83
C PHE A 121 2.62 -4.99 13.21
N GLY A 122 3.69 -5.42 13.87
CA GLY A 122 5.06 -5.22 13.41
C GLY A 122 5.31 -5.88 12.06
N LEU A 123 4.96 -7.16 11.92
CA LEU A 123 5.16 -7.90 10.67
C LEU A 123 4.33 -7.32 9.52
N ASN A 124 3.08 -6.94 9.77
CA ASN A 124 2.21 -6.33 8.76
C ASN A 124 2.78 -5.01 8.23
N ASN A 125 3.28 -4.14 9.11
CA ASN A 125 3.92 -2.88 8.70
C ASN A 125 5.27 -3.10 8.00
N VAL A 126 6.08 -4.07 8.46
CA VAL A 126 7.32 -4.46 7.77
C VAL A 126 7.02 -4.85 6.32
N LEU A 127 6.05 -5.74 6.10
CA LEU A 127 5.72 -6.21 4.76
C LEU A 127 5.14 -5.11 3.87
N MET A 128 4.30 -4.22 4.42
CA MET A 128 3.77 -3.08 3.68
C MET A 128 4.89 -2.15 3.22
N LEU A 129 5.85 -1.89 4.10
CA LEU A 129 7.00 -1.04 3.83
C LEU A 129 7.90 -1.63 2.74
N ILE A 130 8.25 -2.92 2.86
CA ILE A 130 9.06 -3.61 1.86
C ILE A 130 8.33 -3.62 0.51
N MET A 131 7.02 -3.93 0.49
CA MET A 131 6.23 -3.94 -0.74
C MET A 131 6.21 -2.57 -1.44
N ALA A 132 6.05 -1.48 -0.69
CA ALA A 132 6.06 -0.13 -1.24
C ALA A 132 7.39 0.22 -1.90
N PHE A 133 8.52 -0.13 -1.28
CA PHE A 133 9.84 0.34 -1.72
C PHE A 133 10.55 -0.62 -2.68
N ALA A 134 10.37 -1.94 -2.52
CA ALA A 134 10.78 -2.90 -3.55
C ALA A 134 9.92 -2.74 -4.81
N GLY A 135 8.61 -2.50 -4.63
CA GLY A 135 7.66 -2.32 -5.72
C GLY A 135 7.92 -1.10 -6.59
N SER A 136 8.42 0.01 -6.03
CA SER A 136 8.69 1.22 -6.82
C SER A 136 9.71 0.97 -7.94
N LYS A 137 10.63 0.02 -7.79
CA LYS A 137 11.59 -0.36 -8.84
C LYS A 137 11.00 -1.29 -9.91
N ARG A 138 9.70 -1.62 -9.79
CA ARG A 138 8.95 -2.55 -10.65
C ARG A 138 7.58 -1.94 -11.02
N ASP A 139 7.58 -0.64 -11.29
CA ASP A 139 6.42 0.14 -11.73
C ASP A 139 5.17 -0.04 -10.87
N THR A 140 5.38 -0.12 -9.54
CA THR A 140 4.35 -0.42 -8.56
C THR A 140 4.32 0.61 -7.45
N VAL A 141 3.12 1.08 -7.10
CA VAL A 141 2.92 2.03 -6.00
C VAL A 141 1.74 1.62 -5.12
N LEU A 142 1.94 1.70 -3.81
CA LEU A 142 0.86 1.60 -2.82
C LEU A 142 0.24 2.98 -2.65
N ILE A 143 -1.09 3.05 -2.69
CA ILE A 143 -1.82 4.31 -2.51
C ILE A 143 -2.83 4.21 -1.37
N HIS A 144 -2.95 5.28 -0.59
CA HIS A 144 -3.95 5.39 0.46
C HIS A 144 -5.32 5.76 -0.15
N ALA A 145 -6.15 4.75 -0.45
CA ALA A 145 -7.41 4.90 -1.16
C ALA A 145 -8.45 3.84 -0.75
N SER A 146 -9.74 4.19 -0.90
CA SER A 146 -10.82 3.19 -0.92
C SER A 146 -11.15 2.87 -2.38
N LEU A 147 -11.25 1.59 -2.72
CA LEU A 147 -11.33 1.10 -4.09
C LEU A 147 -12.60 0.30 -4.34
N VAL A 148 -13.44 0.81 -5.24
CA VAL A 148 -14.60 0.11 -5.77
C VAL A 148 -14.32 -0.32 -7.20
N ARG A 149 -14.84 -1.47 -7.60
CA ARG A 149 -14.84 -1.93 -8.98
C ARG A 149 -16.25 -1.89 -9.53
N LYS A 150 -16.37 -1.53 -10.80
CA LYS A 150 -17.57 -1.75 -11.61
C LYS A 150 -17.15 -2.39 -12.92
N HIS A 151 -17.64 -3.61 -13.17
CA HIS A 151 -17.19 -4.47 -14.27
C HIS A 151 -15.66 -4.65 -14.25
N GLU A 152 -14.96 -4.30 -15.33
CA GLU A 152 -13.52 -4.50 -15.50
C GLU A 152 -12.67 -3.31 -14.99
N TYR A 153 -13.30 -2.26 -14.46
CA TYR A 153 -12.64 -1.02 -14.07
C TYR A 153 -12.73 -0.74 -12.57
N GLY A 154 -11.59 -0.42 -11.98
CA GLY A 154 -11.44 0.05 -10.60
C GLY A 154 -11.43 1.56 -10.52
N TYR A 155 -12.11 2.11 -9.51
CA TYR A 155 -12.21 3.54 -9.23
C TYR A 155 -11.68 3.81 -7.83
N ALA A 156 -10.55 4.51 -7.76
CA ALA A 156 -9.85 4.77 -6.52
C ALA A 156 -10.28 6.13 -5.95
N PHE A 157 -10.79 6.14 -4.72
CA PHE A 157 -11.10 7.37 -4.00
C PHE A 157 -9.98 7.70 -3.03
N ILE A 158 -9.35 8.86 -3.22
CA ILE A 158 -8.32 9.41 -2.34
C ILE A 158 -8.87 10.62 -1.59
N ALA A 159 -8.27 10.98 -0.46
CA ALA A 159 -8.63 12.19 0.25
C ALA A 159 -7.56 12.60 1.26
N LYS A 160 -7.65 13.84 1.75
CA LYS A 160 -6.98 14.21 3.01
C LYS A 160 -7.49 13.30 4.14
N SER A 161 -6.63 12.98 5.10
CA SER A 161 -6.97 12.04 6.18
C SER A 161 -8.28 12.43 6.88
N GLY A 162 -9.15 11.44 7.12
CA GLY A 162 -10.46 11.65 7.75
C GLY A 162 -11.62 12.03 6.81
N THR A 163 -11.40 12.09 5.49
CA THR A 163 -12.38 12.66 4.55
C THR A 163 -12.97 11.61 3.59
N GLY A 164 -14.13 11.04 3.95
CA GLY A 164 -15.16 10.54 3.01
C GLY A 164 -14.86 9.38 2.02
N LYS A 165 -13.64 8.86 1.90
CA LYS A 165 -13.26 7.79 0.94
C LYS A 165 -14.18 6.56 1.02
N SER A 166 -14.24 5.93 2.19
CA SER A 166 -15.09 4.75 2.43
C SER A 166 -16.58 5.07 2.35
N THR A 167 -16.98 6.32 2.64
CA THR A 167 -18.37 6.78 2.46
C THR A 167 -18.75 6.74 0.99
N GLN A 168 -17.91 7.23 0.09
CA GLN A 168 -18.21 7.18 -1.34
C GLN A 168 -18.26 5.76 -1.88
N VAL A 169 -17.33 4.89 -1.48
CA VAL A 169 -17.41 3.46 -1.86
C VAL A 169 -18.70 2.83 -1.33
N SER A 170 -19.09 3.09 -0.08
CA SER A 170 -20.35 2.57 0.48
C SER A 170 -21.58 3.05 -0.30
N LEU A 171 -21.61 4.31 -0.72
CA LEU A 171 -22.68 4.85 -1.54
C LEU A 171 -22.72 4.20 -2.94
N TRP A 172 -21.56 3.95 -3.55
CA TRP A 172 -21.47 3.23 -4.82
C TRP A 172 -22.03 1.81 -4.70
N LEU A 173 -21.59 1.06 -3.69
CA LEU A 173 -22.09 -0.31 -3.45
C LEU A 173 -23.60 -0.35 -3.18
N ARG A 174 -24.17 0.72 -2.61
CA ARG A 174 -25.59 0.78 -2.25
C ARG A 174 -26.50 1.18 -3.40
N TYR A 175 -26.04 2.09 -4.27
CA TYR A 175 -26.90 2.77 -5.23
C TYR A 175 -26.52 2.54 -6.69
N ILE A 176 -25.35 1.95 -6.97
CA ILE A 176 -24.88 1.68 -8.32
C ILE A 176 -24.77 0.17 -8.49
N GLU A 177 -25.58 -0.37 -9.39
CA GLU A 177 -25.58 -1.79 -9.73
C GLU A 177 -24.25 -2.23 -10.37
N GLY A 178 -23.84 -3.46 -10.06
CA GLY A 178 -22.64 -4.10 -10.60
C GLY A 178 -21.33 -3.69 -9.92
N CYS A 179 -21.39 -3.08 -8.73
CA CYS A 179 -20.21 -2.66 -7.97
C CYS A 179 -19.77 -3.68 -6.92
N ASP A 180 -18.46 -3.83 -6.71
CA ASP A 180 -17.89 -4.59 -5.59
C ASP A 180 -16.66 -3.91 -4.96
N LEU A 181 -16.46 -4.09 -3.65
CA LEU A 181 -15.33 -3.53 -2.90
C LEU A 181 -14.06 -4.36 -3.17
N MET A 182 -12.98 -3.73 -3.65
CA MET A 182 -11.69 -4.42 -3.84
C MET A 182 -10.75 -4.24 -2.64
N ASN A 183 -10.71 -3.04 -2.05
CA ASN A 183 -9.86 -2.69 -0.91
C ASN A 183 -10.34 -1.38 -0.25
N ASP A 184 -10.08 -1.15 1.03
CA ASP A 184 -10.54 0.04 1.76
C ASP A 184 -9.40 0.86 2.43
N ASP A 185 -8.13 0.66 2.04
CA ASP A 185 -7.04 1.51 2.56
C ASP A 185 -5.79 1.57 1.68
N ASN A 186 -5.18 0.43 1.35
CA ASN A 186 -3.89 0.39 0.64
C ASN A 186 -3.96 -0.49 -0.62
N PRO A 187 -4.82 -0.19 -1.62
CA PRO A 187 -4.72 -0.84 -2.91
C PRO A 187 -3.37 -0.55 -3.57
N ILE A 188 -3.01 -1.40 -4.52
CA ILE A 188 -1.75 -1.33 -5.25
C ILE A 188 -2.06 -0.95 -6.69
N ILE A 189 -1.35 0.03 -7.24
CA ILE A 189 -1.36 0.33 -8.67
C ILE A 189 -0.08 -0.22 -9.29
N ARG A 190 -0.21 -0.87 -10.45
CA ARG A 190 0.93 -1.29 -11.28
C ARG A 190 0.75 -0.85 -12.71
N ILE A 191 1.86 -0.56 -13.37
CA ILE A 191 1.92 -0.47 -14.82
C ILE A 191 2.49 -1.80 -15.33
N VAL A 192 1.71 -2.50 -16.15
CA VAL A 192 2.09 -3.79 -16.74
C VAL A 192 1.85 -3.71 -18.24
N ASP A 193 2.89 -3.95 -19.03
CA ASP A 193 2.86 -3.83 -20.49
C ASP A 193 2.28 -2.49 -20.98
N GLY A 194 2.67 -1.39 -20.31
CA GLY A 194 2.21 -0.03 -20.61
C GLY A 194 0.77 0.27 -20.20
N MET A 195 0.09 -0.63 -19.49
CA MET A 195 -1.29 -0.46 -19.02
C MET A 195 -1.35 -0.32 -17.51
N THR A 196 -2.14 0.66 -17.04
CA THR A 196 -2.35 0.89 -15.60
C THR A 196 -3.45 -0.01 -15.04
N TYR A 197 -3.08 -0.84 -14.06
CA TYR A 197 -3.96 -1.73 -13.31
C TYR A 197 -3.99 -1.37 -11.84
N ILE A 198 -5.10 -1.66 -11.18
CA ILE A 198 -5.26 -1.52 -9.74
C ILE A 198 -5.73 -2.84 -9.12
N TYR A 199 -5.21 -3.14 -7.93
CA TYR A 199 -5.35 -4.42 -7.27
C TYR A 199 -5.89 -4.25 -5.86
N GLY A 200 -6.65 -5.26 -5.42
CA GLY A 200 -6.81 -5.50 -3.99
C GLY A 200 -5.47 -5.93 -3.36
N SER A 201 -5.34 -5.77 -2.05
CA SER A 201 -4.11 -6.06 -1.31
C SER A 201 -4.43 -6.68 0.06
N PRO A 202 -3.43 -7.26 0.76
CA PRO A 202 -3.60 -7.75 2.12
C PRO A 202 -3.68 -6.64 3.17
N TRP A 203 -3.55 -5.37 2.76
CA TRP A 203 -3.63 -4.20 3.63
C TRP A 203 -4.94 -3.45 3.36
N SER A 204 -5.87 -3.56 4.29
CA SER A 204 -7.18 -2.88 4.24
C SER A 204 -7.44 -2.17 5.56
N GLY A 205 -8.33 -1.19 5.53
CA GLY A 205 -8.60 -0.30 6.64
C GLY A 205 -9.56 -0.91 7.64
N LYS A 206 -10.46 -0.08 8.18
CA LYS A 206 -11.47 -0.52 9.15
C LYS A 206 -12.40 -1.59 8.60
N THR A 207 -12.63 -1.61 7.30
CA THR A 207 -13.39 -2.65 6.62
C THR A 207 -12.42 -3.75 6.17
N PRO A 208 -12.46 -4.96 6.76
CA PRO A 208 -11.63 -6.07 6.30
C PRO A 208 -12.03 -6.44 4.86
N CYS A 209 -11.11 -6.24 3.92
CA CYS A 209 -11.30 -6.56 2.50
C CYS A 209 -9.96 -6.97 1.88
N TYR A 210 -9.62 -8.25 2.03
CA TYR A 210 -8.37 -8.83 1.55
C TYR A 210 -8.67 -9.70 0.32
N ARG A 211 -8.60 -9.11 -0.87
CA ARG A 211 -9.05 -9.78 -2.09
C ARG A 211 -7.95 -9.78 -3.14
N LYS A 212 -7.59 -10.97 -3.63
CA LYS A 212 -6.69 -11.16 -4.78
C LYS A 212 -7.45 -10.89 -6.08
N VAL A 213 -7.73 -9.62 -6.35
CA VAL A 213 -8.51 -9.15 -7.52
C VAL A 213 -7.75 -8.04 -8.26
N LYS A 214 -7.98 -7.96 -9.56
CA LYS A 214 -7.36 -7.02 -10.51
C LYS A 214 -8.46 -6.31 -11.30
N ALA A 215 -8.22 -5.05 -11.66
CA ALA A 215 -9.05 -4.27 -12.57
C ALA A 215 -8.18 -3.25 -13.33
N ARG A 216 -8.62 -2.80 -14.51
CA ARG A 216 -8.01 -1.62 -15.15
C ARG A 216 -8.33 -0.39 -14.30
N LEU A 217 -7.38 0.51 -14.15
CA LEU A 217 -7.66 1.75 -13.41
C LEU A 217 -8.51 2.68 -14.29
N GLY A 218 -9.75 2.93 -13.87
CA GLY A 218 -10.69 3.78 -14.61
C GLY A 218 -10.53 5.26 -14.30
N ALA A 219 -10.46 5.61 -13.01
CA ALA A 219 -10.19 6.97 -12.56
C ALA A 219 -9.65 7.00 -11.12
N ILE A 220 -8.96 8.08 -10.78
CA ILE A 220 -8.66 8.44 -9.39
C ILE A 220 -9.47 9.69 -9.05
N THR A 221 -10.22 9.66 -7.94
CA THR A 221 -11.08 10.78 -7.54
C THR A 221 -10.73 11.25 -6.14
N ARG A 222 -10.32 12.51 -6.00
CA ARG A 222 -10.12 13.17 -4.72
C ARG A 222 -11.47 13.58 -4.14
N ILE A 223 -11.76 13.14 -2.92
CA ILE A 223 -12.94 13.56 -2.18
C ILE A 223 -12.67 14.89 -1.48
N ASP A 224 -13.54 15.85 -1.75
CA ASP A 224 -13.63 17.11 -1.03
C ASP A 224 -15.06 17.30 -0.49
N ARG A 225 -15.20 17.68 0.78
CA ARG A 225 -16.53 17.85 1.38
C ARG A 225 -17.06 19.24 1.03
N ALA A 226 -18.26 19.28 0.48
CA ALA A 226 -18.88 20.53 0.06
C ALA A 226 -20.40 20.53 0.33
N PRO A 227 -21.03 21.72 0.46
CA PRO A 227 -22.48 21.83 0.61
C PRO A 227 -23.23 21.40 -0.65
N GLU A 228 -22.57 21.42 -1.81
CA GLU A 228 -23.16 21.07 -3.11
C GLU A 228 -22.31 20.01 -3.82
N ASN A 229 -22.98 19.20 -4.66
CA ASN A 229 -22.34 18.13 -5.41
C ASN A 229 -21.85 18.67 -6.75
N SER A 230 -20.54 18.65 -6.98
CA SER A 230 -19.91 18.97 -8.27
C SER A 230 -18.67 18.10 -8.48
N ILE A 231 -18.31 17.89 -9.72
CA ILE A 231 -17.12 17.10 -10.08
C ILE A 231 -16.39 17.78 -11.22
N GLU A 232 -15.08 17.88 -11.08
CA GLU A 232 -14.20 18.51 -12.07
C GLU A 232 -13.00 17.61 -12.36
N ARG A 233 -12.54 17.64 -13.62
CA ARG A 233 -11.32 16.96 -14.03
C ARG A 233 -10.13 17.86 -13.74
N LEU A 234 -9.12 17.32 -13.08
CA LEU A 234 -7.90 18.05 -12.75
C LEU A 234 -6.97 18.15 -13.96
N SER A 235 -6.24 19.27 -14.06
CA SER A 235 -5.08 19.38 -14.95
C SER A 235 -3.96 18.44 -14.51
N VAL A 236 -2.97 18.20 -15.37
CA VAL A 236 -1.85 17.29 -15.07
C VAL A 236 -1.11 17.68 -13.78
N VAL A 237 -0.85 18.97 -13.57
CA VAL A 237 -0.14 19.47 -12.39
C VAL A 237 -0.97 19.26 -11.11
N GLU A 238 -2.26 19.56 -11.17
CA GLU A 238 -3.19 19.38 -10.05
C GLU A 238 -3.41 17.89 -9.74
N ALA A 239 -3.47 17.05 -10.77
CA ALA A 239 -3.58 15.61 -10.65
C ALA A 239 -2.36 15.03 -9.93
N PHE A 240 -1.15 15.42 -10.34
CA PHE A 240 0.09 15.00 -9.67
C PHE A 240 0.09 15.43 -8.19
N ALA A 241 -0.19 16.71 -7.92
CA ALA A 241 -0.25 17.26 -6.57
C ALA A 241 -1.34 16.61 -5.69
N SER A 242 -2.38 16.06 -6.31
CA SER A 242 -3.47 15.35 -5.64
C SER A 242 -3.11 13.88 -5.33
N VAL A 243 -2.53 13.17 -6.30
CA VAL A 243 -2.25 11.72 -6.20
C VAL A 243 -0.98 11.44 -5.41
N PHE A 244 0.10 12.17 -5.67
CA PHE A 244 1.42 11.89 -5.08
C PHE A 244 1.40 11.84 -3.53
N PRO A 245 0.73 12.75 -2.80
CA PRO A 245 0.67 12.68 -1.34
C PRO A 245 -0.05 11.45 -0.79
N SER A 246 -0.85 10.77 -1.62
CA SER A 246 -1.54 9.52 -1.24
C SER A 246 -0.65 8.30 -1.46
N CYS A 247 0.49 8.42 -2.13
CA CYS A 247 1.41 7.32 -2.39
C CYS A 247 2.37 7.09 -1.21
N SER A 248 2.59 5.83 -0.85
CA SER A 248 3.67 5.45 0.09
C SER A 248 5.03 5.81 -0.51
N SER A 249 5.71 6.82 0.02
CA SER A 249 6.94 7.38 -0.58
C SER A 249 8.08 7.58 0.42
N MET A 250 9.31 7.35 -0.05
CA MET A 250 10.55 7.54 0.70
C MET A 250 11.27 8.81 0.25
N LYS A 251 10.82 9.98 0.72
CA LYS A 251 11.30 11.28 0.21
C LYS A 251 12.79 11.58 0.39
N TRP A 252 13.47 10.83 1.26
CA TRP A 252 14.90 11.01 1.54
C TRP A 252 15.81 10.08 0.72
N ASP A 253 15.24 9.08 0.05
CA ASP A 253 15.97 8.23 -0.89
C ASP A 253 15.62 8.70 -2.30
N GLU A 254 16.58 9.34 -2.96
CA GLU A 254 16.40 9.96 -4.27
C GLU A 254 15.99 8.94 -5.34
N ASP A 255 16.55 7.72 -5.29
CA ASP A 255 16.24 6.65 -6.25
C ASP A 255 14.79 6.17 -6.11
N ILE A 256 14.36 5.84 -4.89
CA ILE A 256 12.97 5.42 -4.63
C ILE A 256 12.00 6.56 -4.92
N PHE A 257 12.33 7.79 -4.53
CA PHE A 257 11.49 8.95 -4.75
C PHE A 257 11.28 9.23 -6.25
N ASN A 258 12.36 9.19 -7.05
CA ASN A 258 12.29 9.41 -8.49
C ASN A 258 11.46 8.33 -9.20
N HIS A 259 11.63 7.06 -8.82
CA HIS A 259 10.78 5.98 -9.34
C HIS A 259 9.30 6.23 -9.07
N ILE A 260 8.93 6.61 -7.84
CA ILE A 260 7.53 6.90 -7.49
C ILE A 260 7.00 8.10 -8.28
N CYS A 261 7.79 9.18 -8.43
CA CYS A 261 7.41 10.33 -9.23
C CYS A 261 7.13 9.94 -10.70
N ASN A 262 7.99 9.10 -11.30
CA ASN A 262 7.81 8.62 -12.67
C ASN A 262 6.54 7.77 -12.80
N ILE A 263 6.33 6.80 -11.89
CA ILE A 263 5.13 5.96 -11.88
C ILE A 263 3.86 6.81 -11.76
N VAL A 264 3.85 7.79 -10.85
CA VAL A 264 2.70 8.70 -10.70
C VAL A 264 2.48 9.51 -11.98
N GLY A 265 3.55 10.00 -12.61
CA GLY A 265 3.51 10.67 -13.91
C GLY A 265 2.86 9.81 -15.01
N ASP A 266 3.25 8.54 -15.10
CA ASP A 266 2.70 7.61 -16.08
C ASP A 266 1.24 7.24 -15.79
N ILE A 267 0.87 7.08 -14.51
CA ILE A 267 -0.52 6.86 -14.10
C ILE A 267 -1.40 8.03 -14.52
N ILE A 268 -1.01 9.29 -14.23
CA ILE A 268 -1.83 10.46 -14.56
C ILE A 268 -1.88 10.74 -16.07
N ALA A 269 -0.89 10.28 -16.84
CA ALA A 269 -0.91 10.35 -18.30
C ALA A 269 -1.97 9.42 -18.91
N GLN A 270 -2.24 8.28 -18.26
CA GLN A 270 -3.17 7.25 -18.76
C GLN A 270 -4.55 7.30 -18.09
N THR A 271 -4.63 7.83 -16.87
CA THR A 271 -5.81 7.75 -16.00
C THR A 271 -6.31 9.16 -15.66
N PRO A 272 -7.59 9.48 -15.92
CA PRO A 272 -8.13 10.77 -15.53
C PRO A 272 -8.25 10.89 -14.00
N VAL A 273 -7.88 12.06 -13.50
CA VAL A 273 -8.00 12.40 -12.07
C VAL A 273 -9.05 13.50 -11.90
N TYR A 274 -9.91 13.33 -10.90
CA TYR A 274 -11.01 14.26 -10.62
C TYR A 274 -10.96 14.76 -9.17
N THR A 275 -11.60 15.89 -8.91
CA THR A 275 -12.08 16.24 -7.57
C THR A 275 -13.60 16.15 -7.54
N LEU A 276 -14.13 15.39 -6.57
CA LEU A 276 -15.55 15.35 -6.26
C LEU A 276 -15.82 16.18 -5.01
N HIS A 277 -16.42 17.35 -5.19
CA HIS A 277 -16.99 18.15 -4.13
C HIS A 277 -18.36 17.57 -3.79
N CYS A 278 -18.56 17.06 -2.58
CA CYS A 278 -19.79 16.32 -2.30
C CYS A 278 -20.29 16.36 -0.86
N ARG A 279 -21.61 16.16 -0.77
CA ARG A 279 -22.31 15.65 0.41
C ARG A 279 -22.26 14.11 0.42
N PRO A 280 -22.43 13.47 1.58
CA PRO A 280 -22.46 12.00 1.69
C PRO A 280 -23.84 11.44 1.30
N ASP A 281 -24.33 11.74 0.10
CA ASP A 281 -25.67 11.37 -0.37
C ASP A 281 -25.64 10.55 -1.68
N LYS A 282 -26.80 9.97 -2.03
CA LYS A 282 -26.98 9.18 -3.25
C LYS A 282 -26.64 9.98 -4.52
N ALA A 283 -27.06 11.25 -4.57
CA ALA A 283 -26.85 12.11 -5.73
C ALA A 283 -25.36 12.33 -6.03
N ALA A 284 -24.51 12.41 -5.00
CA ALA A 284 -23.06 12.51 -5.17
C ALA A 284 -22.47 11.26 -5.83
N ALA A 285 -22.89 10.07 -5.40
CA ALA A 285 -22.42 8.82 -5.98
C ALA A 285 -22.86 8.66 -7.44
N GLU A 286 -24.13 8.99 -7.74
CA GLU A 286 -24.67 8.95 -9.10
C GLU A 286 -23.95 9.94 -10.03
N LEU A 287 -23.74 11.19 -9.58
CA LEU A 287 -22.98 12.21 -10.32
C LEU A 287 -21.56 11.72 -10.62
N CYS A 288 -20.88 11.22 -9.58
CA CYS A 288 -19.52 10.72 -9.69
C CYS A 288 -19.44 9.59 -10.73
N HIS A 289 -20.27 8.57 -10.58
CA HIS A 289 -20.31 7.42 -11.48
C HIS A 289 -20.64 7.79 -12.91
N GLN A 290 -21.66 8.63 -13.13
CA GLN A 290 -22.04 9.09 -14.48
C GLN A 290 -20.88 9.82 -15.18
N THR A 291 -20.04 10.51 -14.41
CA THR A 291 -18.93 11.32 -14.95
C THR A 291 -17.66 10.50 -15.20
N ILE A 292 -17.28 9.62 -14.27
CA ILE A 292 -15.97 8.97 -14.30
C ILE A 292 -15.99 7.56 -14.91
N SER A 293 -17.16 6.93 -15.02
CA SER A 293 -17.22 5.53 -15.46
C SER A 293 -16.94 5.39 -16.95
N ILE A 294 -16.09 4.43 -17.28
CA ILE A 294 -15.81 4.07 -18.65
C ILE A 294 -17.01 3.30 -19.21
N LYS A 295 -17.46 3.71 -20.39
CA LYS A 295 -18.59 3.11 -21.13
C LYS A 295 -18.16 1.90 -21.93
#